data_AF-A0A8J2YDF6-F1
#
_entry.id   AF-A0A8J2YDF6-F1
#
_cell.length_a   1.000
_cell.length_b   1.000
_cell.length_c   1.000
_cell.angle_alpha   90.00
_cell.angle_beta   90.00
_cell.angle_gamma   90.00
#
_symmetry.space_group_name_H-M   'P 1'
#
loop_
_entity.id
_entity.type
_entity.pdbx_description
1 polymer ?
#
loop_
_entity_poly.entity_id
_entity_poly.type
_entity_poly.pdbx_seq_one_letter_code
_entity_poly.pdbx_strand_id
1 'polypeptide(L)'
;MTLCAAWRRDGTIHLASDSELSLGTTFAPIAIKVVRAPFRVVGPTDERGVADKVAEGDIGMCFAGSASGALFVREAITEILPHMQAVPGYTDTSFANIAQFVYRAYRTISRTLCEQIFEKGLSTVVLAGYCPVQLKLRAFRLSTDLQNQSSFEEILKDDQEFIFFGSGSTAANQHIAGLGLGHVPSSREILDVVQTVIDDPGIIGVGGKLQYGYFKGRSFQTFGIFELDEEGVHYWRGPLDLRSPDFDNGESFILSYPLIDLTRK
;
A
#
# COMPACT_ATOMS: atom_id res chain seq x y z
N MET A 1 0.07 5.34 -14.41
CA MET A 1 -1.34 4.90 -14.48
C MET A 1 -1.47 3.69 -13.58
N THR A 2 -2.47 3.68 -12.69
CA THR A 2 -2.74 2.63 -11.68
C THR A 2 -4.17 2.79 -11.13
N LEU A 3 -4.69 1.79 -10.42
CA LEU A 3 -5.82 1.90 -9.51
C LEU A 3 -5.40 1.44 -8.11
N CYS A 4 -5.69 2.27 -7.11
CA CYS A 4 -5.58 1.91 -5.71
C CYS A 4 -6.88 2.17 -4.97
N ALA A 5 -7.15 1.34 -3.97
CA ALA A 5 -8.22 1.52 -3.02
C ALA A 5 -7.65 1.51 -1.60
N ALA A 6 -8.20 2.35 -0.74
CA ALA A 6 -7.96 2.30 0.70
C ALA A 6 -9.29 2.49 1.43
N TRP A 7 -9.57 1.67 2.43
CA TRP A 7 -10.81 1.78 3.19
C TRP A 7 -10.66 1.35 4.64
N ARG A 8 -11.57 1.84 5.49
CA ARG A 8 -11.71 1.41 6.87
C ARG A 8 -12.97 0.57 7.03
N ARG A 9 -12.83 -0.58 7.67
CA ARG A 9 -13.96 -1.43 8.04
C ARG A 9 -13.67 -2.15 9.35
N ASP A 10 -14.66 -2.21 10.23
CA ASP A 10 -14.57 -2.92 11.52
C ASP A 10 -13.33 -2.48 12.33
N GLY A 11 -13.00 -1.19 12.25
CA GLY A 11 -11.85 -0.60 12.95
C GLY A 11 -10.47 -0.96 12.35
N THR A 12 -10.40 -1.74 11.27
CA THR A 12 -9.16 -2.02 10.53
C THR A 12 -9.06 -1.23 9.23
N ILE A 13 -7.84 -1.10 8.71
CA ILE A 13 -7.55 -0.42 7.44
C ILE A 13 -7.07 -1.45 6.44
N HIS A 14 -7.65 -1.35 5.24
CA HIS A 14 -7.40 -2.23 4.12
C HIS A 14 -6.87 -1.43 2.93
N LEU A 15 -5.97 -2.05 2.17
CA LEU A 15 -5.37 -1.47 0.97
C LEU A 15 -5.47 -2.49 -0.17
N ALA A 16 -5.83 -2.02 -1.36
CA ALA A 16 -5.82 -2.83 -2.57
C ALA A 16 -5.26 -2.05 -3.76
N SER A 17 -4.71 -2.76 -4.75
CA SER A 17 -4.24 -2.16 -5.99
C SER A 17 -4.09 -3.18 -7.11
N ASP A 18 -4.08 -2.71 -8.35
CA ASP A 18 -3.65 -3.45 -9.53
C ASP A 18 -2.12 -3.64 -9.58
N SER A 19 -1.61 -4.57 -10.41
CA SER A 19 -0.16 -4.77 -10.59
C SER A 19 0.43 -4.06 -11.83
N GLU A 20 -0.36 -3.29 -12.57
CA GLU A 20 0.07 -2.64 -13.81
C GLU A 20 1.12 -1.54 -13.58
N LEU A 21 2.20 -1.57 -14.34
CA LEU A 21 3.22 -0.54 -14.34
C LEU A 21 3.23 0.15 -15.71
N SER A 22 3.09 1.48 -15.70
CA SER A 22 3.30 2.26 -16.93
C SER A 22 4.77 2.63 -17.09
N LEU A 23 5.35 2.18 -18.21
CA LEU A 23 6.70 2.49 -18.68
C LEU A 23 6.58 3.31 -19.98
N GLY A 24 6.24 4.60 -19.83
CA GLY A 24 5.91 5.44 -20.98
C GLY A 24 4.60 4.99 -21.61
N THR A 25 4.64 4.57 -22.87
CA THR A 25 3.47 4.05 -23.61
C THR A 25 3.26 2.55 -23.46
N THR A 26 4.16 1.86 -22.74
CA THR A 26 4.09 0.42 -22.52
C THR A 26 3.59 0.12 -21.11
N PHE A 27 2.93 -1.02 -20.97
CA PHE A 27 2.32 -1.53 -19.75
C PHE A 27 2.96 -2.88 -19.42
N ALA A 28 3.30 -3.11 -18.16
CA ALA A 28 3.79 -4.37 -17.65
C ALA A 28 3.14 -4.69 -16.28
N PRO A 29 2.48 -5.87 -16.12
CA PRO A 29 1.72 -6.23 -14.91
C PRO A 29 2.63 -6.68 -13.74
N ILE A 30 3.71 -5.96 -13.47
CA ILE A 30 4.82 -6.40 -12.62
C ILE A 30 5.03 -5.62 -11.33
N ALA A 31 4.24 -4.59 -11.04
CA ALA A 31 4.43 -3.76 -9.87
C ALA A 31 3.91 -4.44 -8.60
N ILE A 32 4.67 -4.36 -7.50
CA ILE A 32 4.16 -4.60 -6.15
C ILE A 32 3.77 -3.26 -5.53
N LYS A 33 2.47 -2.97 -5.48
CA LYS A 33 1.96 -1.66 -5.04
C LYS A 33 1.38 -1.66 -3.64
N VAL A 34 1.00 -2.82 -3.10
CA VAL A 34 0.58 -2.96 -1.69
C VAL A 34 1.71 -3.61 -0.91
N VAL A 35 2.30 -2.85 0.01
CA VAL A 35 3.55 -3.22 0.70
C VAL A 35 3.47 -2.96 2.21
N ARG A 36 4.34 -3.68 2.92
CA ARG A 36 4.59 -3.53 4.36
C ARG A 36 5.96 -2.90 4.55
N ALA A 37 6.06 -1.93 5.46
CA ALA A 37 7.34 -1.43 5.97
C ALA A 37 7.33 -1.44 7.51
N PRO A 38 8.21 -2.19 8.18
CA PRO A 38 8.29 -2.19 9.64
C PRO A 38 8.88 -0.86 10.15
N PHE A 39 8.46 -0.43 11.33
CA PHE A 39 9.11 0.67 12.04
C PHE A 39 9.42 0.26 13.49
N ARG A 40 10.49 0.85 14.02
CA ARG A 40 10.88 0.69 15.42
C ARG A 40 11.50 1.98 15.92
N VAL A 41 11.01 2.42 17.07
CA VAL A 41 11.55 3.56 17.83
C VAL A 41 12.10 3.03 19.14
N VAL A 42 13.38 3.29 19.40
CA VAL A 42 14.05 2.95 20.66
C VAL A 42 14.37 4.20 21.47
N GLY A 43 14.59 4.06 22.78
CA GLY A 43 15.07 5.14 23.63
C GLY A 43 16.58 5.34 23.54
N PRO A 44 17.15 6.26 24.35
CA PRO A 44 18.58 6.33 24.59
C PRO A 44 19.13 4.98 25.07
N THR A 45 20.37 4.66 24.70
CA THR A 45 21.07 3.49 25.23
C THR A 45 21.53 3.75 26.66
N ASP A 46 21.43 2.74 27.51
CA ASP A 46 22.04 2.74 28.84
C ASP A 46 23.57 2.54 28.78
N GLU A 47 24.23 2.52 29.95
CA GLU A 47 25.68 2.29 30.08
C GLU A 47 26.14 0.92 29.53
N ARG A 48 25.21 -0.01 29.30
CA ARG A 48 25.46 -1.34 28.73
C ARG A 48 25.20 -1.39 27.22
N GLY A 49 24.80 -0.27 26.61
CA GLY A 49 24.44 -0.17 25.20
C GLY A 49 23.05 -0.71 24.86
N VAL A 50 22.19 -0.96 25.86
CA VAL A 50 20.83 -1.47 25.66
C VAL A 50 19.87 -0.28 25.58
N ALA A 51 19.04 -0.26 24.55
CA ALA A 51 18.01 0.76 24.37
C ALA A 51 16.60 0.18 24.60
N ASP A 52 15.79 0.87 25.41
CA ASP A 52 14.41 0.49 25.64
C ASP A 52 13.57 0.64 24.36
N LYS A 53 12.61 -0.27 24.18
CA LYS A 53 11.65 -0.15 23.07
C LYS A 53 10.57 0.85 23.43
N VAL A 54 10.44 1.89 22.62
CA VAL A 54 9.45 2.96 22.81
C VAL A 54 8.20 2.72 21.96
N ALA A 55 8.38 2.39 20.68
CA ALA A 55 7.28 2.04 19.78
C ALA A 55 7.76 1.06 18.71
N GLU A 56 6.86 0.20 18.24
CA GLU A 56 7.09 -0.67 17.09
C GLU A 56 5.77 -0.95 16.39
N GLY A 57 5.84 -1.32 15.12
CA GLY A 57 4.69 -1.76 14.36
C GLY A 57 4.99 -1.82 12.87
N ASP A 58 3.93 -1.96 12.09
CA ASP A 58 4.02 -1.95 10.64
C ASP A 58 3.33 -0.73 10.05
N ILE A 59 3.87 -0.27 8.93
CA ILE A 59 3.23 0.63 8.00
C ILE A 59 2.70 -0.20 6.83
N GLY A 60 1.40 -0.11 6.58
CA GLY A 60 0.80 -0.53 5.33
C GLY A 60 0.88 0.62 4.34
N MET A 61 1.36 0.36 3.14
CA MET A 61 1.51 1.38 2.10
C MET A 61 0.91 0.90 0.79
N CYS A 62 0.16 1.76 0.11
CA CYS A 62 -0.17 1.58 -1.29
C CYS A 62 0.01 2.87 -2.09
N PHE A 63 0.25 2.76 -3.40
CA PHE A 63 0.61 3.93 -4.20
C PHE A 63 0.10 3.88 -5.64
N ALA A 64 -0.14 5.07 -6.17
CA ALA A 64 -0.54 5.31 -7.54
C ALA A 64 0.39 6.32 -8.22
N GLY A 65 0.50 6.27 -9.55
CA GLY A 65 1.33 7.20 -10.33
C GLY A 65 2.76 6.69 -10.55
N SER A 66 3.76 7.54 -10.32
CA SER A 66 5.18 7.25 -10.53
C SER A 66 5.67 6.13 -9.62
N ALA A 67 5.91 4.96 -10.20
CA ALA A 67 6.42 3.82 -9.44
C ALA A 67 7.83 4.08 -8.91
N SER A 68 8.71 4.70 -9.70
CA SER A 68 10.05 5.05 -9.23
C SER A 68 9.98 5.94 -7.99
N GLY A 69 9.12 6.96 -8.00
CA GLY A 69 8.93 7.83 -6.84
C GLY A 69 8.42 7.08 -5.61
N ALA A 70 7.36 6.28 -5.78
CA ALA A 70 6.81 5.54 -4.66
C ALA A 70 7.74 4.43 -4.13
N LEU A 71 8.46 3.73 -5.00
CA LEU A 71 9.41 2.68 -4.62
C LEU A 71 10.67 3.26 -3.95
N PHE A 72 11.16 4.42 -4.40
CA PHE A 72 12.24 5.12 -3.68
C PHE A 72 11.80 5.56 -2.29
N VAL A 73 10.56 6.04 -2.14
CA VAL A 73 10.00 6.35 -0.82
C VAL A 73 9.93 5.10 0.05
N ARG A 74 9.39 3.99 -0.50
CA ARG A 74 9.32 2.69 0.20
C ARG A 74 10.70 2.25 0.69
N GLU A 75 11.71 2.30 -0.16
CA GLU A 75 13.06 1.83 0.17
C GLU A 75 13.71 2.74 1.22
N ALA A 76 13.58 4.05 1.08
CA ALA A 76 14.07 4.98 2.11
C ALA A 76 13.42 4.73 3.48
N ILE A 77 12.11 4.51 3.54
CA ILE A 77 11.43 4.27 4.83
C ILE A 77 11.73 2.89 5.40
N THR A 78 11.88 1.87 4.55
CA THR A 78 12.18 0.51 5.00
C THR A 78 13.59 0.42 5.59
N GLU A 79 14.51 1.23 5.08
CA GLU A 79 15.86 1.37 5.64
C GLU A 79 15.86 2.21 6.93
N ILE A 80 15.19 3.37 6.95
CA ILE A 80 15.37 4.33 8.05
C ILE A 80 14.50 4.01 9.27
N LEU A 81 13.23 3.65 9.06
CA LEU A 81 12.25 3.54 10.15
C LEU A 81 12.54 2.45 11.20
N PRO A 82 13.22 1.33 10.88
CA PRO A 82 13.63 0.35 11.89
C PRO A 82 14.71 0.83 12.87
N HIS A 83 15.39 1.93 12.55
CA HIS A 83 16.58 2.41 13.27
C HIS A 83 16.36 3.78 13.96
N MET A 84 15.12 4.17 14.21
CA MET A 84 14.81 5.45 14.84
C MET A 84 15.03 5.44 16.35
N GLN A 85 15.48 6.57 16.88
CA GLN A 85 15.62 6.81 18.33
C GLN A 85 14.76 7.99 18.77
N ALA A 86 14.06 7.83 19.89
CA ALA A 86 13.34 8.89 20.57
C ALA A 86 14.22 9.58 21.62
N VAL A 87 14.08 10.90 21.68
CA VAL A 87 14.62 11.73 22.76
C VAL A 87 13.52 11.90 23.82
N PRO A 88 13.71 11.39 25.05
CA PRO A 88 12.70 11.46 26.11
C PRO A 88 12.24 12.90 26.37
N GLY A 89 10.93 13.13 26.41
CA GLY A 89 10.33 14.45 26.64
C GLY A 89 10.28 15.37 25.41
N TYR A 90 10.92 15.01 24.29
CA TYR A 90 10.95 15.82 23.07
C TYR A 90 10.34 15.13 21.84
N THR A 91 10.46 13.80 21.75
CA THR A 91 9.98 13.06 20.58
C THR A 91 8.52 12.60 20.75
N ASP A 92 7.65 13.04 19.82
CA ASP A 92 6.31 12.45 19.65
C ASP A 92 6.42 11.11 18.90
N THR A 93 5.87 10.06 19.50
CA THR A 93 5.87 8.69 18.97
C THR A 93 4.53 8.31 18.33
N SER A 94 3.63 9.28 18.19
CA SER A 94 2.37 9.10 17.47
C SER A 94 2.63 8.70 16.01
N PHE A 95 1.71 7.90 15.46
CA PHE A 95 1.81 7.54 14.04
C PHE A 95 1.68 8.76 13.13
N ALA A 96 1.05 9.85 13.56
CA ALA A 96 1.06 11.10 12.80
C ALA A 96 2.47 11.66 12.63
N ASN A 97 3.30 11.64 13.68
CA ASN A 97 4.67 12.12 13.58
C ASN A 97 5.55 11.17 12.72
N ILE A 98 5.33 9.86 12.81
CA ILE A 98 5.97 8.89 11.91
C ILE A 98 5.56 9.14 10.45
N ALA A 99 4.27 9.29 10.18
CA ALA A 99 3.75 9.60 8.84
C ALA A 99 4.26 10.97 8.33
N GLN A 100 4.41 11.95 9.22
CA GLN A 100 5.00 13.26 8.91
C GLN A 100 6.48 13.14 8.53
N PHE A 101 7.25 12.25 9.18
CA PHE A 101 8.61 11.93 8.77
C PHE A 101 8.61 11.32 7.35
N VAL A 102 7.76 10.33 7.10
CA VAL A 102 7.63 9.73 5.75
C VAL A 102 7.23 10.77 4.71
N TYR A 103 6.32 11.69 5.06
CA TYR A 103 5.94 12.79 4.18
C TYR A 103 7.13 13.70 3.83
N ARG A 104 8.06 13.96 4.76
CA ARG A 104 9.27 14.74 4.45
C ARG A 104 10.18 14.00 3.47
N ALA A 105 10.34 12.68 3.63
CA ALA A 105 11.07 11.85 2.68
C ALA A 105 10.40 11.84 1.31
N TYR A 106 9.09 11.58 1.27
CA TYR A 106 8.24 11.67 0.09
C TYR A 106 8.37 12.99 -0.63
N ARG A 107 8.19 14.12 0.07
CA ARG A 107 8.30 15.46 -0.53
C ARG A 107 9.68 15.70 -1.13
N THR A 108 10.74 15.23 -0.48
CA THR A 108 12.11 15.37 -0.98
C THR A 108 12.29 14.60 -2.28
N ILE A 109 11.91 13.32 -2.27
CA ILE A 109 12.04 12.42 -3.42
C ILE A 109 11.15 12.88 -4.58
N SER A 110 9.86 13.12 -4.32
CA SER A 110 8.89 13.56 -5.31
C SER A 110 9.30 14.87 -5.95
N ARG A 111 9.76 15.85 -5.18
CA ARG A 111 10.22 17.12 -5.74
C ARG A 111 11.40 16.93 -6.68
N THR A 112 12.42 16.19 -6.25
CA THR A 112 13.60 15.91 -7.08
C THR A 112 13.23 15.18 -8.36
N LEU A 113 12.32 14.19 -8.29
CA LEU A 113 11.86 13.49 -9.49
C LEU A 113 11.04 14.41 -10.40
N CYS A 114 10.11 15.19 -9.86
CA CYS A 114 9.28 16.09 -10.66
C CYS A 114 10.11 17.20 -11.33
N GLU A 115 11.24 17.62 -10.74
CA GLU A 115 12.18 18.54 -11.38
C GLU A 115 12.89 17.91 -12.60
N GLN A 116 13.06 16.59 -12.63
CA GLN A 116 13.77 15.88 -13.70
C GLN A 116 12.84 15.32 -14.78
N ILE A 117 11.67 14.81 -14.38
CA ILE A 117 10.75 14.07 -15.25
C ILE A 117 9.31 14.62 -15.22
N PHE A 118 9.11 15.81 -14.63
CA PHE A 118 7.84 16.54 -14.59
C PHE A 118 6.69 15.67 -14.06
N GLU A 119 5.56 15.64 -14.78
CA GLU A 119 4.37 14.87 -14.43
C GLU A 119 4.62 13.36 -14.25
N LYS A 120 5.67 12.81 -14.88
CA LYS A 120 6.04 11.40 -14.73
C LYS A 120 6.65 11.08 -13.35
N GLY A 121 7.03 12.11 -12.60
CA GLY A 121 7.49 12.01 -11.21
C GLY A 121 6.33 12.01 -10.20
N LEU A 122 5.11 12.34 -10.62
CA LEU A 122 3.97 12.48 -9.71
C LEU A 122 3.51 11.12 -9.22
N SER A 123 3.39 11.00 -7.90
CA SER A 123 2.84 9.82 -7.25
C SER A 123 1.84 10.24 -6.16
N THR A 124 0.91 9.37 -5.83
CA THR A 124 0.09 9.47 -4.62
C THR A 124 0.38 8.23 -3.79
N VAL A 125 0.66 8.40 -2.51
CA VAL A 125 0.94 7.33 -1.57
C VAL A 125 -0.07 7.40 -0.44
N VAL A 126 -0.66 6.27 -0.07
CA VAL A 126 -1.41 6.12 1.17
C VAL A 126 -0.56 5.32 2.14
N LEU A 127 -0.41 5.84 3.35
CA LEU A 127 0.22 5.17 4.49
C LEU A 127 -0.86 4.87 5.52
N ALA A 128 -0.78 3.71 6.15
CA ALA A 128 -1.63 3.34 7.27
C ALA A 128 -0.78 2.67 8.36
N GLY A 129 -1.15 2.85 9.62
CA GLY A 129 -0.40 2.29 10.73
C GLY A 129 -1.03 2.54 12.09
N TYR A 130 -0.60 1.75 13.09
CA TYR A 130 -1.12 1.85 14.45
C TYR A 130 -0.47 3.01 15.19
N CYS A 131 -1.30 3.90 15.74
CA CYS A 131 -0.85 5.00 16.58
C CYS A 131 -0.78 4.55 18.04
N PRO A 132 0.42 4.44 18.65
CA PRO A 132 0.54 4.01 20.05
C PRO A 132 -0.03 5.03 21.04
N VAL A 133 -0.03 6.31 20.68
CA VAL A 133 -0.55 7.40 21.54
C VAL A 133 -2.08 7.43 21.55
N GLN A 134 -2.71 7.24 20.39
CA GLN A 134 -4.18 7.29 20.25
C GLN A 134 -4.86 5.91 20.27
N LEU A 135 -4.06 4.84 20.36
CA LEU A 135 -4.50 3.44 20.39
C LEU A 135 -5.41 3.02 19.23
N LYS A 136 -5.27 3.66 18.05
CA LYS A 136 -6.06 3.37 16.85
C LYS A 136 -5.20 3.34 15.58
N LEU A 137 -5.66 2.62 14.57
CA LEU A 137 -5.12 2.72 13.22
C LEU A 137 -5.47 4.08 12.62
N ARG A 138 -4.54 4.69 11.90
CA ARG A 138 -4.71 5.95 11.17
C ARG A 138 -4.16 5.80 9.76
N ALA A 139 -4.70 6.55 8.81
CA ALA A 139 -4.19 6.59 7.45
C ALA A 139 -3.93 8.03 6.99
N PHE A 140 -2.89 8.19 6.18
CA PHE A 140 -2.49 9.47 5.62
C PHE A 140 -2.26 9.33 4.12
N ARG A 141 -2.79 10.28 3.37
CA ARG A 141 -2.53 10.44 1.94
C ARG A 141 -1.43 11.47 1.74
N LEU A 142 -0.44 11.08 0.96
CA LEU A 142 0.63 11.92 0.45
C LEU A 142 0.40 12.09 -1.05
N SER A 143 0.47 13.31 -1.56
CA SER A 143 0.41 13.54 -3.01
C SER A 143 1.27 14.74 -3.40
N THR A 144 1.61 14.81 -4.68
CA THR A 144 2.23 15.96 -5.32
C THR A 144 1.37 16.32 -6.53
N ASP A 145 1.10 17.61 -6.70
CA ASP A 145 0.34 18.13 -7.85
C ASP A 145 1.24 18.54 -9.02
N LEU A 146 0.64 18.99 -10.11
CA LEU A 146 1.34 19.44 -11.32
C LEU A 146 2.17 20.71 -11.09
N GLN A 147 1.92 21.46 -10.02
CA GLN A 147 2.70 22.61 -9.60
C GLN A 147 3.85 22.20 -8.66
N ASN A 148 4.12 20.90 -8.53
CA ASN A 148 5.11 20.31 -7.64
C ASN A 148 4.89 20.68 -6.16
N GLN A 149 3.64 20.95 -5.78
CA GLN A 149 3.25 21.18 -4.40
C GLN A 149 2.83 19.85 -3.79
N SER A 150 3.46 19.50 -2.67
CA SER A 150 3.16 18.26 -1.96
C SER A 150 2.13 18.52 -0.86
N SER A 151 1.25 17.55 -0.64
CA SER A 151 0.20 17.57 0.39
C SER A 151 0.30 16.38 1.33
N PHE A 152 -0.21 16.57 2.56
CA PHE A 152 -0.26 15.59 3.63
C PHE A 152 -1.63 15.68 4.31
N GLU A 153 -2.45 14.65 4.16
CA GLU A 153 -3.84 14.65 4.63
C GLU A 153 -4.15 13.37 5.42
N GLU A 154 -4.78 13.51 6.59
CA GLU A 154 -5.35 12.33 7.27
C GLU A 154 -6.67 11.93 6.60
N ILE A 155 -6.77 10.65 6.24
CA ILE A 155 -7.92 10.05 5.56
C ILE A 155 -8.42 8.84 6.36
N LEU A 156 -9.60 8.31 6.00
CA LEU A 156 -10.19 7.13 6.65
C LEU A 156 -10.30 7.35 8.16
N LYS A 157 -10.86 8.49 8.56
CA LYS A 157 -10.97 8.92 9.96
C LYS A 157 -12.03 8.12 10.69
N ASP A 158 -13.13 7.86 9.99
CA ASP A 158 -14.30 7.15 10.48
C ASP A 158 -14.44 5.78 9.82
N ASP A 159 -15.14 4.87 10.50
CA ASP A 159 -15.43 3.55 9.94
C ASP A 159 -16.31 3.68 8.69
N GLN A 160 -16.19 2.72 7.78
CA GLN A 160 -16.93 2.69 6.52
C GLN A 160 -16.51 3.73 5.48
N GLU A 161 -15.51 4.57 5.78
CA GLU A 161 -14.89 5.43 4.76
C GLU A 161 -14.04 4.61 3.79
N PHE A 162 -14.07 5.00 2.52
CA PHE A 162 -13.22 4.43 1.47
C PHE A 162 -12.84 5.49 0.45
N ILE A 163 -11.71 5.28 -0.23
CA ILE A 163 -11.28 6.09 -1.35
C ILE A 163 -10.71 5.22 -2.47
N PHE A 164 -10.96 5.64 -3.71
CA PHE A 164 -10.21 5.20 -4.87
C PHE A 164 -9.28 6.32 -5.32
N PHE A 165 -8.08 5.97 -5.76
CA PHE A 165 -7.12 6.93 -6.29
C PHE A 165 -6.23 6.31 -7.38
N GLY A 166 -5.59 7.17 -8.17
CA GLY A 166 -4.92 6.77 -9.41
C GLY A 166 -5.79 6.99 -10.64
N SER A 167 -5.27 6.64 -11.82
CA SER A 167 -5.95 6.84 -13.11
C SER A 167 -7.22 6.01 -13.25
N GLY A 168 -7.30 4.82 -12.63
CA GLY A 168 -8.50 3.99 -12.64
C GLY A 168 -9.61 4.46 -11.70
N SER A 169 -9.36 5.47 -10.86
CA SER A 169 -10.30 5.85 -9.79
C SER A 169 -11.63 6.38 -10.32
N THR A 170 -11.65 7.07 -11.46
CA THR A 170 -12.90 7.55 -12.07
C THR A 170 -13.80 6.38 -12.45
N ALA A 171 -13.25 5.35 -13.11
CA ALA A 171 -14.01 4.17 -13.50
C ALA A 171 -14.48 3.37 -12.28
N ALA A 172 -13.63 3.21 -11.26
CA ALA A 172 -14.01 2.55 -10.01
C ALA A 172 -15.16 3.28 -9.30
N ASN A 173 -15.10 4.61 -9.22
CA ASN A 173 -16.16 5.43 -8.63
C ASN A 173 -17.47 5.36 -9.44
N GLN A 174 -17.39 5.30 -10.76
CA GLN A 174 -18.58 5.13 -11.62
C GLN A 174 -19.19 3.74 -11.43
N HIS A 175 -18.37 2.69 -11.39
CA HIS A 175 -18.83 1.32 -11.21
C HIS A 175 -19.53 1.15 -9.85
N ILE A 176 -18.90 1.61 -8.76
CA ILE A 176 -19.49 1.47 -7.42
C ILE A 176 -20.79 2.28 -7.26
N ALA A 177 -20.88 3.45 -7.89
CA ALA A 177 -22.12 4.24 -7.91
C ALA A 177 -23.21 3.54 -8.76
N GLY A 178 -22.83 2.92 -9.87
CA GLY A 178 -23.72 2.17 -10.76
C GLY A 178 -24.32 0.91 -10.13
N LEU A 179 -23.70 0.35 -9.10
CA LEU A 179 -24.26 -0.77 -8.33
C LEU A 179 -25.55 -0.40 -7.57
N GLY A 180 -25.82 0.90 -7.38
CA GLY A 180 -27.06 1.36 -6.74
C GLY A 180 -27.23 0.84 -5.32
N LEU A 181 -26.12 0.64 -4.59
CA LEU A 181 -26.13 0.07 -3.25
C LEU A 181 -26.91 0.98 -2.30
N GLY A 182 -27.91 0.41 -1.61
CA GLY A 182 -28.65 1.08 -0.55
C GLY A 182 -27.87 1.15 0.78
N HIS A 183 -26.58 0.82 0.76
CA HIS A 183 -25.70 0.77 1.93
C HIS A 183 -24.28 1.16 1.55
N VAL A 184 -23.43 1.39 2.56
CA VAL A 184 -22.00 1.61 2.33
C VAL A 184 -21.37 0.32 1.81
N PRO A 185 -20.53 0.36 0.75
CA PRO A 185 -19.90 -0.82 0.19
C PRO A 185 -19.11 -1.63 1.22
N SER A 186 -19.34 -2.94 1.24
CA SER A 186 -18.55 -3.90 2.01
C SER A 186 -17.13 -4.02 1.44
N SER A 187 -16.23 -4.63 2.22
CA SER A 187 -14.86 -4.88 1.74
C SER A 187 -14.83 -5.76 0.48
N ARG A 188 -15.77 -6.70 0.35
CA ARG A 188 -15.86 -7.57 -0.83
C ARG A 188 -16.24 -6.77 -2.06
N GLU A 189 -17.28 -5.94 -1.95
CA GLU A 189 -17.75 -5.12 -3.08
C GLU A 189 -16.68 -4.12 -3.53
N ILE A 190 -15.89 -3.55 -2.60
CA ILE A 190 -14.75 -2.70 -2.96
C ILE A 190 -13.70 -3.50 -3.76
N LEU A 191 -13.39 -4.73 -3.34
CA LEU A 191 -12.45 -5.59 -4.05
C LEU A 191 -13.00 -6.00 -5.43
N ASP A 192 -14.28 -6.36 -5.52
CA ASP A 192 -14.95 -6.71 -6.77
C ASP A 192 -14.94 -5.52 -7.76
N VAL A 193 -15.15 -4.30 -7.27
CA VAL A 193 -15.01 -3.07 -8.08
C VAL A 193 -13.59 -2.92 -8.61
N VAL A 194 -12.58 -3.11 -7.76
CA VAL A 194 -11.17 -3.01 -8.19
C VAL A 194 -10.85 -4.07 -9.22
N GLN A 195 -11.27 -5.32 -8.99
CA GLN A 195 -11.07 -6.44 -9.90
C GLN A 195 -11.76 -6.18 -11.25
N THR A 196 -13.01 -5.72 -11.23
CA THR A 196 -13.75 -5.37 -12.45
C THR A 196 -13.04 -4.31 -13.28
N VAL A 197 -12.44 -3.30 -12.63
CA VAL A 197 -11.67 -2.27 -13.33
C VAL A 197 -10.32 -2.80 -13.85
N ILE A 198 -9.71 -3.76 -13.15
CA ILE A 198 -8.49 -4.45 -13.61
C ILE A 198 -8.77 -5.29 -14.86
N ASP A 199 -9.92 -5.97 -14.89
CA ASP A 199 -10.28 -6.91 -15.96
C ASP A 199 -10.88 -6.23 -17.19
N ASP A 200 -11.20 -4.92 -17.12
CA ASP A 200 -11.73 -4.16 -18.25
C ASP A 200 -10.60 -3.65 -19.17
N PRO A 201 -10.43 -4.24 -20.37
CA PRO A 201 -9.38 -3.84 -21.31
C PRO A 201 -9.58 -2.43 -21.90
N GLY A 202 -10.78 -1.85 -21.73
CA GLY A 202 -11.07 -0.47 -22.12
C GLY A 202 -10.45 0.57 -21.19
N ILE A 203 -10.02 0.18 -19.98
CA ILE A 203 -9.46 1.09 -18.98
C ILE A 203 -7.93 1.07 -19.07
N ILE A 204 -7.40 1.98 -19.89
CA ILE A 204 -5.97 2.05 -20.15
C ILE A 204 -5.17 2.37 -18.87
N GLY A 205 -4.14 1.55 -18.62
CA GLY A 205 -3.17 1.76 -17.55
C GLY A 205 -3.63 1.31 -16.17
N VAL A 206 -4.63 0.44 -16.11
CA VAL A 206 -4.93 -0.47 -15.00
C VAL A 206 -4.90 -1.88 -15.57
N GLY A 207 -4.46 -2.85 -14.77
CA GLY A 207 -4.32 -4.23 -15.26
C GLY A 207 -3.49 -5.12 -14.34
N GLY A 208 -3.20 -6.32 -14.85
CA GLY A 208 -2.45 -7.33 -14.13
C GLY A 208 -3.26 -8.00 -13.02
N LYS A 209 -2.64 -8.22 -11.87
CA LYS A 209 -3.21 -8.97 -10.75
C LYS A 209 -3.58 -8.05 -9.59
N LEU A 210 -4.72 -8.33 -8.97
CA LEU A 210 -5.12 -7.69 -7.72
C LEU A 210 -4.11 -7.97 -6.61
N GLN A 211 -3.80 -6.94 -5.85
CA GLN A 211 -2.98 -7.00 -4.64
C GLN A 211 -3.78 -6.49 -3.47
N TYR A 212 -3.64 -7.14 -2.32
CA TYR A 212 -4.43 -6.84 -1.14
C TYR A 212 -3.61 -6.93 0.14
N GLY A 213 -3.95 -6.09 1.11
CA GLY A 213 -3.38 -6.14 2.44
C GLY A 213 -4.25 -5.43 3.48
N TYR A 214 -4.15 -5.85 4.74
CA TYR A 214 -4.87 -5.21 5.84
C TYR A 214 -4.17 -5.40 7.19
N PHE A 215 -4.60 -4.63 8.17
CA PHE A 215 -4.10 -4.74 9.53
C PHE A 215 -4.80 -5.85 10.33
N LYS A 216 -4.01 -6.82 10.81
CA LYS A 216 -4.43 -7.76 11.86
C LYS A 216 -3.86 -7.27 13.19
N GLY A 217 -4.65 -6.47 13.91
CA GLY A 217 -4.18 -5.74 15.08
C GLY A 217 -3.18 -4.65 14.69
N ARG A 218 -1.92 -4.79 15.13
CA ARG A 218 -0.84 -3.82 14.85
C ARG A 218 0.04 -4.20 13.65
N SER A 219 -0.14 -5.39 13.10
CA SER A 219 0.67 -5.92 12.01
C SER A 219 -0.06 -5.79 10.69
N PHE A 220 0.63 -5.30 9.67
CA PHE A 220 0.09 -5.22 8.33
C PHE A 220 0.45 -6.50 7.58
N GLN A 221 -0.56 -7.20 7.08
CA GLN A 221 -0.40 -8.44 6.32
C GLN A 221 -0.75 -8.17 4.86
N THR A 222 0.13 -8.58 3.96
CA THR A 222 -0.16 -8.62 2.52
C THR A 222 -0.55 -10.04 2.14
N PHE A 223 -1.51 -10.15 1.23
CA PHE A 223 -2.07 -11.42 0.79
C PHE A 223 -1.78 -11.63 -0.68
N GLY A 224 -1.60 -12.89 -1.05
CA GLY A 224 -1.67 -13.31 -2.45
C GLY A 224 -3.12 -13.48 -2.89
N ILE A 225 -3.32 -13.54 -4.20
CA ILE A 225 -4.59 -13.99 -4.78
C ILE A 225 -4.36 -15.38 -5.38
N PHE A 226 -5.41 -16.21 -5.39
CA PHE A 226 -5.39 -17.46 -6.11
C PHE A 226 -6.31 -17.36 -7.32
N GLU A 227 -5.93 -18.01 -8.40
CA GLU A 227 -6.75 -18.14 -9.59
C GLU A 227 -6.84 -19.62 -9.98
N LEU A 228 -7.95 -19.96 -10.60
CA LEU A 228 -8.24 -21.30 -11.10
C LEU A 228 -8.41 -21.19 -12.62
N ASP A 229 -7.62 -21.97 -13.36
CA ASP A 229 -7.77 -22.12 -14.80
C ASP A 229 -7.69 -23.60 -15.21
N GLU A 230 -7.55 -23.85 -16.52
CA GLU A 230 -7.47 -25.21 -17.08
C GLU A 230 -6.17 -25.93 -16.67
N GLU A 231 -5.12 -25.20 -16.33
CA GLU A 231 -3.80 -25.73 -15.95
C GLU A 231 -3.70 -25.99 -14.44
N GLY A 232 -4.53 -25.32 -13.63
CA GLY A 232 -4.77 -25.67 -12.25
C GLY A 232 -4.95 -24.45 -11.35
N VAL A 233 -4.28 -24.48 -10.19
CA VAL A 233 -4.31 -23.39 -9.21
C VAL A 233 -3.04 -22.57 -9.35
N HIS A 234 -3.19 -21.27 -9.57
CA HIS A 234 -2.10 -20.28 -9.59
C HIS A 234 -2.11 -19.45 -8.31
N TYR A 235 -0.94 -19.13 -7.76
CA TYR A 235 -0.82 -18.33 -6.54
C TYR A 235 0.02 -17.09 -6.79
N TRP A 236 -0.65 -15.95 -6.92
CA TRP A 236 -0.01 -14.70 -7.29
C TRP A 236 0.35 -13.86 -6.07
N ARG A 237 1.59 -13.39 -6.02
CA ARG A 237 2.02 -12.26 -5.18
C ARG A 237 2.65 -11.17 -6.04
N GLY A 238 1.84 -10.17 -6.39
CA GLY A 238 2.27 -9.16 -7.36
C GLY A 238 2.53 -9.82 -8.72
N PRO A 239 3.72 -9.64 -9.34
CA PRO A 239 4.05 -10.30 -10.61
C PRO A 239 4.24 -11.81 -10.54
N LEU A 240 4.47 -12.36 -9.35
CA LEU A 240 5.03 -13.71 -9.23
C LEU A 240 3.92 -14.73 -9.06
N ASP A 241 3.80 -15.66 -10.00
CA ASP A 241 3.07 -16.90 -9.80
C ASP A 241 3.99 -17.91 -9.11
N LEU A 242 3.72 -18.16 -7.83
CA LEU A 242 4.52 -19.06 -7.01
C LEU A 242 4.27 -20.55 -7.35
N ARG A 243 3.34 -20.85 -8.26
CA ARG A 243 3.12 -22.18 -8.83
C ARG A 243 3.73 -22.35 -10.21
N SER A 244 4.41 -21.33 -10.75
CA SER A 244 5.06 -21.45 -12.05
C SER A 244 6.23 -22.46 -11.99
N PRO A 245 6.65 -23.03 -13.14
CA PRO A 245 7.80 -23.92 -13.21
C PRO A 245 9.11 -23.32 -12.65
N ASP A 246 9.21 -21.98 -12.59
CA ASP A 246 10.37 -21.29 -12.02
C ASP A 246 10.45 -21.45 -10.48
N PHE A 247 9.32 -21.72 -9.82
CA PHE A 247 9.21 -21.83 -8.36
C PHE A 247 8.78 -23.21 -7.87
N ASP A 248 8.12 -24.01 -8.72
CA ASP A 248 7.67 -25.36 -8.42
C ASP A 248 8.26 -26.37 -9.41
N ASN A 249 9.52 -26.75 -9.17
CA ASN A 249 10.27 -27.69 -10.01
C ASN A 249 10.25 -29.14 -9.50
N GLY A 250 9.42 -29.47 -8.50
CA GLY A 250 9.25 -30.83 -7.98
C GLY A 250 10.45 -31.43 -7.22
N GLU A 251 11.59 -30.75 -7.19
CA GLU A 251 12.83 -31.27 -6.58
C GLU A 251 13.13 -30.68 -5.19
N SER A 252 12.36 -29.69 -4.73
CA SER A 252 12.59 -29.08 -3.41
C SER A 252 11.32 -28.52 -2.76
N PHE A 253 11.26 -28.60 -1.44
CA PHE A 253 10.26 -27.91 -0.61
C PHE A 253 10.60 -26.41 -0.51
N ILE A 254 10.52 -25.67 -1.61
CA ILE A 254 10.61 -24.21 -1.58
C ILE A 254 9.29 -23.64 -1.06
N LEU A 255 9.36 -22.54 -0.32
CA LEU A 255 8.19 -21.81 0.16
C LEU A 255 7.45 -21.18 -1.04
N SER A 256 6.49 -21.92 -1.62
CA SER A 256 5.75 -21.58 -2.85
C SER A 256 4.31 -21.11 -2.63
N TYR A 257 3.95 -20.76 -1.39
CA TYR A 257 2.60 -20.31 -1.03
C TYR A 257 2.65 -18.91 -0.44
N PRO A 258 1.88 -17.95 -0.99
CA PRO A 258 1.69 -16.68 -0.31
C PRO A 258 0.76 -16.87 0.88
N LEU A 259 0.69 -15.87 1.77
CA LEU A 259 -0.38 -15.85 2.75
C LEU A 259 -1.73 -15.65 2.02
N ILE A 260 -2.64 -16.62 2.14
CA ILE A 260 -3.98 -16.59 1.55
C ILE A 260 -5.00 -16.42 2.66
N ASP A 261 -5.93 -15.46 2.52
CA ASP A 261 -7.04 -15.30 3.45
C ASP A 261 -8.22 -16.18 3.03
N LEU A 262 -8.34 -17.38 3.62
CA LEU A 262 -9.42 -18.32 3.34
C LEU A 262 -10.77 -17.90 3.95
N THR A 263 -10.81 -16.85 4.76
CA THR A 263 -12.03 -16.42 5.47
C THR A 263 -12.95 -15.54 4.61
N ARG A 264 -12.47 -15.10 3.44
CA ARG A 264 -13.21 -14.26 2.50
C ARG A 264 -13.51 -15.04 1.22
N LYS A 265 -14.47 -15.99 1.30
CA LYS A 265 -15.13 -16.62 0.14
C LYS A 265 -16.23 -15.72 -0.40
#